data_AF-A0A0A0JCL7-F1
#
_entry.id   AF-A0A0A0JCL7-F1
#
_cell.length_a   1.000
_cell.length_b   1.000
_cell.length_c   1.000
_cell.angle_alpha   90.00
_cell.angle_beta   90.00
_cell.angle_gamma   90.00
#
_symmetry.space_group_name_H-M   'P 1'
#
loop_
_entity.id
_entity.type
_entity.pdbx_description
1 polymer ?
#
loop_
_entity_poly.entity_id
_entity_poly.type
_entity_poly.pdbx_seq_one_letter_code
_entity_poly.pdbx_strand_id
1 'polypeptide(L)'
;MPAPSMPRGRSGFVSNVATLPHARGRGLARAVMTELVRWLDEETDADRIDLAATTEGAPLYRSLGFDAAAFPTMRRPKPVSVT
;
A
#
# COMPACT_ATOMS: atom_id res chain seq x y z
N MET A 1 17.00 1.05 -5.41
CA MET A 1 18.45 0.78 -5.17
C MET A 1 18.58 -0.65 -4.69
N PRO A 2 19.41 -1.48 -5.34
CA PRO A 2 19.62 -2.86 -4.90
C PRO A 2 20.16 -2.93 -3.48
N ALA A 3 19.68 -3.92 -2.72
CA ALA A 3 20.11 -4.22 -1.35
C ALA A 3 19.94 -5.74 -1.11
N PRO A 4 20.57 -6.33 -0.07
CA PRO A 4 20.41 -7.77 0.22
C PRO A 4 18.94 -8.22 0.38
N SER A 5 18.07 -7.35 0.89
CA SER A 5 16.63 -7.60 1.03
C SER A 5 15.80 -7.15 -0.17
N MET A 6 16.39 -6.45 -1.14
CA MET A 6 15.74 -5.97 -2.38
C MET A 6 16.75 -6.11 -3.54
N PRO A 7 17.03 -7.33 -4.01
CA PRO A 7 18.11 -7.60 -4.96
C PRO A 7 17.93 -6.87 -6.30
N ARG A 8 16.69 -6.62 -6.73
CA ARG A 8 16.38 -5.88 -7.96
C ARG A 8 16.34 -4.38 -7.69
N GLY A 9 16.17 -3.98 -6.43
CA GLY A 9 16.09 -2.60 -5.98
C GLY A 9 14.82 -1.89 -6.45
N ARG A 10 13.78 -2.66 -6.80
CA ARG A 10 12.49 -2.20 -7.33
C ARG A 10 11.43 -2.30 -6.23
N SER A 11 10.66 -1.23 -6.04
CA SER A 11 9.57 -1.22 -5.06
C SER A 11 8.36 -0.47 -5.59
N GLY A 12 7.17 -0.98 -5.30
CA GLY A 12 5.90 -0.28 -5.52
C GLY A 12 5.44 0.44 -4.25
N PHE A 13 4.75 1.57 -4.42
CA PHE A 13 4.02 2.22 -3.32
C PHE A 13 2.61 2.55 -3.78
N VAL A 14 1.61 2.07 -3.03
CA VAL A 14 0.19 2.37 -3.27
C VAL A 14 -0.22 3.51 -2.36
N SER A 15 -0.41 4.70 -2.93
CA SER A 15 -0.66 5.93 -2.17
C SER A 15 -2.11 6.09 -1.69
N ASN A 16 -3.08 5.85 -2.56
CA ASN A 16 -4.48 6.08 -2.24
C ASN A 16 -5.38 5.07 -2.93
N VAL A 17 -6.26 4.44 -2.16
CA VAL A 17 -7.35 3.61 -2.65
C VAL A 17 -8.58 4.03 -1.89
N ALA A 18 -9.55 4.57 -2.63
CA ALA A 18 -10.79 5.03 -2.05
C ALA A 18 -11.96 4.42 -2.81
N THR A 19 -12.93 3.91 -2.06
CA THR A 19 -14.24 3.54 -2.59
C THR A 19 -15.28 4.46 -1.97
N LEU A 20 -16.02 5.16 -2.84
CA LEU A 20 -17.10 6.06 -2.41
C LEU A 20 -18.10 5.29 -1.52
N PRO A 21 -18.67 5.91 -0.46
CA PRO A 21 -19.51 5.20 0.51
C PRO A 21 -20.62 4.35 -0.11
N HIS A 22 -21.34 4.87 -1.11
CA HIS A 22 -22.44 4.17 -1.79
C HIS A 22 -22.00 2.95 -2.62
N ALA A 23 -20.70 2.85 -2.94
CA ALA A 23 -20.12 1.79 -3.76
C ALA A 23 -19.34 0.75 -2.92
N ARG A 24 -19.26 0.91 -1.60
CA ARG A 24 -18.56 -0.02 -0.69
C ARG A 24 -19.28 -1.37 -0.59
N GLY A 25 -18.56 -2.39 -0.10
CA GLY A 25 -19.11 -3.74 0.08
C GLY A 25 -19.28 -4.55 -1.21
N ARG A 26 -18.84 -4.01 -2.37
CA ARG A 26 -18.99 -4.64 -3.69
C ARG A 26 -17.69 -5.26 -4.24
N GLY A 27 -16.63 -5.33 -3.43
CA GLY A 27 -15.34 -5.86 -3.85
C GLY A 27 -14.50 -4.97 -4.77
N LEU A 28 -14.92 -3.73 -5.06
CA LEU A 28 -14.20 -2.83 -5.98
C LEU A 28 -12.74 -2.59 -5.58
N ALA A 29 -12.50 -2.26 -4.30
CA ALA A 29 -11.13 -2.06 -3.79
C ALA A 29 -10.29 -3.35 -3.90
N ARG A 30 -10.89 -4.52 -3.68
CA ARG A 30 -10.21 -5.81 -3.83
C ARG A 30 -9.82 -6.05 -5.28
N ALA A 31 -10.74 -5.82 -6.23
CA ALA A 31 -10.47 -6.03 -7.64
C ALA A 31 -9.29 -5.17 -8.11
N VAL A 32 -9.30 -3.88 -7.78
CA VAL A 32 -8.21 -2.95 -8.12
C VAL A 32 -6.90 -3.37 -7.46
N MET A 33 -6.90 -3.67 -6.16
CA MET A 33 -5.68 -4.04 -5.45
C MET A 33 -5.10 -5.38 -5.91
N THR A 34 -5.94 -6.35 -6.26
CA THR A 34 -5.48 -7.66 -6.78
C THR A 34 -4.74 -7.46 -8.09
N GLU A 35 -5.29 -6.66 -9.00
CA GLU A 35 -4.64 -6.41 -10.29
C GLU A 35 -3.37 -5.55 -10.14
N LEU A 36 -3.37 -4.57 -9.23
CA LEU A 36 -2.16 -3.79 -8.95
C LEU A 36 -1.03 -4.65 -8.36
N VAL A 37 -1.35 -5.56 -7.43
CA VAL A 37 -0.36 -6.48 -6.86
C VAL A 37 0.16 -7.41 -7.95
N ARG A 38 -0.72 -8.02 -8.75
CA ARG A 38 -0.32 -8.85 -9.89
C ARG A 38 0.64 -8.11 -10.83
N TRP A 39 0.31 -6.89 -11.22
CA TRP A 39 1.16 -6.08 -12.10
C TRP A 39 2.52 -5.73 -11.47
N LEU A 40 2.55 -5.39 -10.17
CA LEU A 40 3.80 -5.09 -9.47
C LEU A 40 4.69 -6.33 -9.30
N ASP A 41 4.08 -7.48 -9.05
CA ASP A 41 4.80 -8.75 -8.87
C ASP A 41 5.30 -9.32 -10.22
N GLU A 42 4.46 -9.33 -11.24
CA GLU A 42 4.77 -10.03 -12.51
C GLU A 42 5.46 -9.13 -13.53
N GLU A 43 4.97 -7.90 -13.72
CA GLU A 43 5.45 -7.02 -14.80
C GLU A 43 6.59 -6.11 -14.33
N THR A 44 6.46 -5.57 -13.12
CA THR A 44 7.52 -4.74 -12.52
C THR A 44 8.61 -5.59 -11.89
N ASP A 45 8.27 -6.81 -11.48
CA ASP A 45 9.15 -7.71 -10.72
C ASP A 45 9.68 -7.00 -9.45
N ALA A 46 8.75 -6.38 -8.70
CA ALA A 46 9.07 -5.62 -7.51
C ALA A 46 9.59 -6.55 -6.40
N ASP A 47 10.57 -6.10 -5.62
CA ASP A 47 11.02 -6.82 -4.43
C ASP A 47 10.06 -6.61 -3.25
N ARG A 48 9.28 -5.52 -3.29
CA ARG A 48 8.42 -5.09 -2.19
C ARG A 48 7.33 -4.13 -2.66
N ILE A 49 6.16 -4.22 -2.04
CA ILE A 49 5.05 -3.30 -2.23
C ILE A 49 4.66 -2.71 -0.87
N ASP A 50 4.63 -1.38 -0.78
CA ASP A 50 4.28 -0.66 0.43
C ASP A 50 2.96 0.08 0.31
N LEU A 51 2.27 0.25 1.44
CA LEU A 51 1.14 1.14 1.58
C LEU A 51 1.00 1.64 3.03
N ALA A 52 0.24 2.72 3.20
CA ALA A 52 -0.23 3.15 4.51
C ALA A 52 -1.71 2.77 4.65
N ALA A 53 -2.01 1.83 5.55
CA ALA A 53 -3.37 1.36 5.77
C ALA A 53 -4.12 2.23 6.79
N THR A 54 -5.37 2.59 6.49
CA THR A 54 -6.33 2.99 7.53
C THR A 54 -6.80 1.75 8.30
N THR A 55 -7.33 1.96 9.51
CA THR A 55 -7.93 0.86 10.31
C THR A 55 -8.98 0.09 9.51
N GLU A 56 -9.80 0.81 8.74
CA GLU A 56 -10.88 0.24 7.91
C GLU A 56 -10.36 -0.55 6.70
N GLY A 57 -9.25 -0.12 6.09
CA GLY A 57 -8.66 -0.77 4.92
C GLY A 57 -7.76 -1.96 5.27
N ALA A 58 -7.22 -2.00 6.49
CA ALA A 58 -6.23 -3.01 6.90
C ALA A 58 -6.68 -4.48 6.70
N PRO A 59 -7.94 -4.88 6.98
CA PRO A 59 -8.39 -6.26 6.74
C PRO A 59 -8.30 -6.68 5.26
N LEU A 60 -8.58 -5.77 4.33
CA LEU A 60 -8.43 -6.03 2.90
C LEU A 60 -6.96 -6.29 2.56
N TYR A 61 -6.06 -5.39 2.96
CA TYR A 61 -4.64 -5.52 2.61
C TYR A 61 -4.02 -6.78 3.22
N ARG A 62 -4.35 -7.15 4.46
CA ARG A 62 -3.91 -8.43 5.05
C ARG A 62 -4.34 -9.64 4.25
N SER A 63 -5.58 -9.63 3.73
CA SER A 63 -6.05 -10.73 2.88
C SER A 63 -5.36 -10.82 1.51
N LEU A 64 -4.54 -9.82 1.15
CA LEU A 64 -3.72 -9.79 -0.06
C LEU A 64 -2.23 -9.99 0.24
N GLY A 65 -1.87 -10.44 1.45
CA GLY A 65 -0.49 -10.73 1.84
C GLY A 65 0.31 -9.56 2.38
N PHE A 66 -0.32 -8.40 2.62
CA PHE A 66 0.35 -7.29 3.30
C PHE A 66 0.42 -7.52 4.81
N ASP A 67 1.58 -7.26 5.39
CA ASP A 67 1.81 -7.28 6.84
C ASP A 67 2.32 -5.95 7.37
N ALA A 68 2.27 -5.80 8.69
CA ALA A 68 2.84 -4.63 9.34
C ALA A 68 4.35 -4.59 9.12
N ALA A 69 4.86 -3.42 8.70
CA ALA A 69 6.30 -3.21 8.61
C ALA A 69 6.94 -3.35 10.00
N ALA A 70 8.14 -3.95 10.05
CA ALA A 70 8.91 -4.09 11.29
C ALA A 70 9.21 -2.74 11.96
N PHE A 71 9.33 -1.68 11.15
CA PHE A 71 9.54 -0.32 11.62
C PHE A 71 8.44 0.60 11.06
N PRO A 72 7.77 1.38 11.92
CA PRO A 72 6.71 2.27 11.46
C PRO A 72 7.26 3.44 10.65
N THR A 73 6.48 3.93 9.71
CA THR A 73 6.77 5.18 9.01
C THR A 73 6.56 6.38 9.95
N MET A 74 7.57 7.24 10.09
CA MET A 74 7.46 8.50 10.83
C MET A 74 7.22 9.67 9.87
N ARG A 75 6.44 10.69 10.29
CA ARG A 75 6.17 11.89 9.48
C ARG A 75 6.31 13.15 10.34
N ARG A 76 6.96 14.18 9.79
CA ARG A 76 7.05 15.52 10.40
C ARG A 76 6.12 16.48 9.65
N PRO A 77 4.96 16.86 10.22
CA PRO A 77 4.14 17.91 9.62
C PRO A 77 4.84 19.27 9.77
N LYS A 78 4.53 20.20 8.86
CA LYS A 78 4.88 21.62 9.08
C LYS A 78 4.11 22.10 10.33
N PRO A 79 4.74 22.87 11.24
CA PRO A 79 4.00 23.49 12.34
C PRO A 79 2.82 24.30 11.79
N VAL A 80 1.62 24.05 12.29
CA VAL A 80 0.45 24.87 11.97
C VAL A 80 0.56 26.14 12.80
N SER A 81 0.76 27.29 12.16
CA SER A 81 0.61 28.58 12.82
C SER A 81 -0.88 28.80 13.09
N VAL A 82 -1.28 28.83 14.36
CA VAL A 82 -2.61 29.28 14.75
C VAL A 82 -2.63 30.80 14.56
N THR A 83 -3.54 31.32 13.72
CA THR A 83 -3.87 32.75 13.61
C THR A 83 -5.11 33.02 14.45
#